data_AF-A0A0C3JR38-F1
#
_entry.id   AF-A0A0C3JR38-F1
#
_cell.length_a   1.000
_cell.length_b   1.000
_cell.length_c   1.000
_cell.angle_alpha   90.00
_cell.angle_beta   90.00
_cell.angle_gamma   90.00
#
_symmetry.space_group_name_H-M   'P 1'
#
loop_
_entity.id
_entity.type
_entity.pdbx_description
1 polymer ?
#
loop_
_entity_poly.entity_id
_entity_poly.type
_entity_poly.pdbx_seq_one_letter_code
_entity_poly.pdbx_strand_id
1 'polypeptide(L)'
;LLVSLDGDGQAWGDAFVDAGDGEFGTGSSSNSTLARRLTFETCGGSLSIKTQWGAYNIEQRLETITILGVGKEPDSVVVQGEVVNGWVYNGGIGELVVAGAEVNLNGDVEVSWAY
;
A
#
# COMPACT_ATOMS: atom_id res chain seq x y z
N LEU A 1 0.07 0.85 6.66
CA LEU A 1 -0.97 0.20 5.84
C LEU A 1 -1.26 -1.18 6.41
N LEU A 2 -2.53 -1.55 6.57
CA LEU A 2 -2.95 -2.90 6.93
C LEU A 2 -3.67 -3.53 5.73
N VAL A 3 -3.22 -4.71 5.33
CA VAL A 3 -3.81 -5.51 4.25
C VAL A 3 -4.30 -6.81 4.86
N SER A 4 -5.59 -7.12 4.70
CA SER A 4 -6.16 -8.38 5.15
C SER A 4 -6.55 -9.21 3.94
N LEU A 5 -5.80 -10.28 3.69
CA LEU A 5 -6.06 -11.18 2.57
C LEU A 5 -7.28 -12.05 2.83
N ASP A 6 -8.02 -12.36 1.77
CA ASP A 6 -9.03 -13.41 1.76
C ASP A 6 -8.39 -14.81 1.57
N GLY A 7 -9.22 -15.84 1.47
CA GLY A 7 -8.78 -17.23 1.30
C GLY A 7 -8.02 -17.50 -0.01
N ASP A 8 -8.13 -16.61 -0.99
CA ASP A 8 -7.44 -16.68 -2.28
C ASP A 8 -6.18 -15.80 -2.31
N GLY A 9 -5.82 -15.17 -1.19
CA GLY A 9 -4.66 -14.26 -1.10
C GLY A 9 -4.90 -12.90 -1.73
N GLN A 10 -6.16 -12.47 -1.86
CA GLN A 10 -6.57 -11.21 -2.48
C GLN A 10 -7.08 -10.22 -1.43
N ALA A 11 -6.92 -8.94 -1.74
CA ALA A 11 -7.43 -7.81 -0.98
C ALA A 11 -7.50 -6.60 -1.91
N TRP A 12 -8.46 -5.72 -1.65
CA TRP A 12 -8.56 -4.46 -2.38
C TRP A 12 -8.94 -3.33 -1.42
N GLY A 13 -8.53 -2.11 -1.73
CA GLY A 13 -9.03 -0.91 -1.09
C GLY A 13 -8.66 0.36 -1.84
N ASP A 14 -9.19 1.48 -1.40
CA ASP A 14 -8.82 2.81 -1.88
C ASP A 14 -8.58 3.79 -0.73
N ALA A 15 -7.83 4.85 -1.02
CA ALA A 15 -7.62 5.96 -0.11
C ALA A 15 -7.71 7.28 -0.87
N PHE A 16 -8.28 8.28 -0.20
CA PHE A 16 -8.32 9.66 -0.65
C PHE A 16 -7.46 10.47 0.31
N VAL A 17 -6.54 11.26 -0.23
CA VAL A 17 -5.60 12.07 0.55
C VAL A 17 -5.65 13.51 0.05
N ASP A 18 -5.83 14.44 0.97
CA ASP A 18 -5.84 15.89 0.74
C ASP A 18 -5.22 16.62 1.95
N ALA A 19 -5.34 17.96 1.98
CA ALA A 19 -4.85 18.80 3.08
C ALA A 19 -5.73 18.77 4.34
N GLY A 20 -6.96 18.22 4.26
CA GLY A 20 -7.90 18.12 5.38
C GLY A 20 -8.54 19.43 5.84
N ASP A 21 -8.24 20.58 5.23
CA ASP A 21 -8.67 21.92 5.65
C ASP A 21 -9.58 22.66 4.65
N GLY A 22 -9.95 22.01 3.53
CA GLY A 22 -10.75 22.61 2.45
C GLY A 22 -12.16 22.02 2.30
N GLU A 23 -13.10 22.84 1.83
CA GLU A 23 -14.39 22.36 1.31
C GLU A 23 -14.10 21.53 0.04
N PHE A 24 -14.26 20.21 0.13
CA PHE A 24 -14.22 19.32 -1.04
C PHE A 24 -15.47 19.63 -1.89
N GLY A 25 -15.41 20.72 -2.64
CA GLY A 25 -16.53 21.25 -3.38
C GLY A 25 -17.07 20.20 -4.35
N THR A 26 -18.37 19.97 -4.29
CA THR A 26 -19.17 19.11 -5.18
C THR A 26 -19.22 19.64 -6.63
N GLY A 27 -18.18 20.35 -7.08
CA GLY A 27 -18.18 21.18 -8.26
C GLY A 27 -16.97 20.93 -9.16
N SER A 28 -17.24 20.27 -10.28
CA SER A 28 -16.44 20.24 -11.51
C SER A 28 -15.05 19.59 -11.45
N SER A 29 -14.74 18.87 -12.52
CA SER A 29 -13.56 18.03 -12.76
C SER A 29 -12.21 18.76 -12.82
N SER A 30 -12.08 19.95 -12.24
CA SER A 30 -10.86 20.76 -12.19
C SER A 30 -10.13 20.71 -10.85
N ASN A 31 -10.61 19.91 -9.89
CA ASN A 31 -10.11 19.87 -8.52
C ASN A 31 -9.00 18.81 -8.27
N SER A 32 -8.33 18.34 -9.33
CA SER A 32 -7.36 17.22 -9.23
C SER A 32 -6.09 17.59 -8.46
N THR A 33 -5.75 18.87 -8.27
CA THR A 33 -4.56 19.26 -7.49
C THR A 33 -4.78 19.26 -5.98
N LEU A 34 -6.03 19.32 -5.50
CA LEU A 34 -6.32 19.41 -4.07
C LEU A 34 -6.39 18.07 -3.36
N ALA A 35 -6.49 16.97 -4.13
CA ALA A 35 -6.54 15.63 -3.57
C ALA A 35 -5.85 14.61 -4.48
N ARG A 36 -5.57 13.42 -3.94
CA ARG A 36 -5.16 12.24 -4.67
C ARG A 36 -6.01 11.04 -4.27
N ARG A 37 -6.40 10.23 -5.25
CA ARG A 37 -6.97 8.90 -5.02
C ARG A 37 -5.95 7.82 -5.33
N LEU A 38 -5.75 6.92 -4.35
CA LEU A 38 -4.91 5.73 -4.44
C LEU A 38 -5.80 4.48 -4.46
N THR A 39 -5.38 3.44 -5.17
CA THR A 39 -5.93 2.09 -5.06
C THR A 39 -4.86 1.11 -4.63
N PHE A 40 -5.26 0.13 -3.81
CA PHE A 40 -4.43 -0.93 -3.26
C PHE A 40 -5.03 -2.24 -3.72
N GLU A 41 -4.24 -3.10 -4.34
CA GLU A 41 -4.70 -4.39 -4.85
C GLU A 41 -3.64 -5.43 -4.55
N THR A 42 -4.05 -6.59 -4.03
CA THR A 42 -3.16 -7.75 -3.92
C THR A 42 -3.54 -8.86 -4.87
N CYS A 43 -2.53 -9.49 -5.43
CA CYS A 43 -2.67 -10.68 -6.25
C CYS A 43 -1.41 -11.54 -6.14
N GLY A 44 -1.56 -12.82 -5.80
CA GLY A 44 -0.48 -13.81 -5.92
C GLY A 44 0.81 -13.48 -5.18
N GLY A 45 0.73 -12.92 -3.96
CA GLY A 45 1.93 -12.56 -3.19
C GLY A 45 2.51 -11.19 -3.52
N SER A 46 1.72 -10.31 -4.12
CA SER A 46 2.09 -8.92 -4.40
C SER A 46 1.02 -7.95 -3.91
N LEU A 47 1.45 -6.73 -3.60
CA LEU A 47 0.63 -5.55 -3.34
C LEU A 47 1.04 -4.47 -4.35
N SER A 48 0.08 -4.03 -5.15
CA SER A 48 0.20 -2.89 -6.05
C SER A 48 -0.53 -1.69 -5.44
N ILE A 49 0.15 -0.54 -5.34
CA ILE A 49 -0.45 0.74 -4.96
C ILE A 49 -0.34 1.68 -6.16
N LYS A 50 -1.48 2.16 -6.66
CA LYS A 50 -1.53 2.99 -7.87
C LYS A 50 -2.21 4.31 -7.62
N THR A 51 -1.72 5.36 -8.27
CA THR A 51 -2.42 6.64 -8.34
C THR A 51 -3.48 6.57 -9.43
N GLN A 52 -4.75 6.69 -9.06
CA GLN A 52 -5.85 6.71 -10.03
C GLN A 52 -6.01 8.11 -10.66
N TRP A 53 -5.94 9.13 -9.83
CA TRP A 53 -5.97 10.52 -10.25
C TRP A 53 -5.51 11.44 -9.12
N GLY A 54 -5.20 12.68 -9.50
CA GLY A 54 -4.90 13.75 -8.57
C GLY A 54 -3.40 14.00 -8.37
N ALA A 55 -3.08 15.22 -7.97
CA ALA A 55 -1.72 15.76 -7.91
C ALA A 55 -1.37 16.30 -6.52
N TYR A 56 -2.20 16.05 -5.50
CA TYR A 56 -1.82 16.33 -4.12
C TYR A 56 -0.52 15.60 -3.76
N ASN A 57 0.47 16.35 -3.27
CA ASN A 57 1.77 15.80 -2.91
C ASN A 57 1.72 15.25 -1.48
N ILE A 58 1.86 13.94 -1.33
CA ILE A 58 1.89 13.28 -0.03
C ILE A 58 3.32 13.39 0.51
N GLU A 59 3.53 14.18 1.56
CA GLU A 59 4.86 14.39 2.14
C GLU A 59 5.31 13.20 3.00
N GLN A 60 4.36 12.55 3.66
CA GLN A 60 4.59 11.41 4.54
C GLN A 60 4.98 10.17 3.74
N ARG A 61 5.98 9.43 4.25
CA ARG A 61 6.34 8.11 3.72
C ARG A 61 5.44 7.04 4.31
N LEU A 62 5.18 5.99 3.55
CA LEU A 62 4.58 4.78 4.07
C LEU A 62 5.70 3.94 4.72
N GLU A 63 5.75 3.98 6.05
CA GLU A 63 6.83 3.36 6.83
C GLU A 63 6.58 1.88 7.18
N THR A 64 5.31 1.50 7.39
CA THR A 64 4.94 0.15 7.83
C THR A 64 3.82 -0.42 6.99
N ILE A 65 4.02 -1.66 6.53
CA ILE A 65 3.03 -2.46 5.83
C ILE A 65 2.83 -3.76 6.59
N THR A 66 1.62 -4.00 7.07
CA THR A 66 1.23 -5.25 7.73
C THR A 66 0.29 -6.01 6.79
N ILE A 67 0.59 -7.27 6.52
CA ILE A 67 -0.22 -8.15 5.67
C ILE A 67 -0.66 -9.34 6.53
N LEU A 68 -1.96 -9.55 6.65
CA LEU A 68 -2.57 -10.67 7.37
C LEU A 68 -3.06 -11.73 6.37
N GLY A 69 -2.98 -13.00 6.75
CA GLY A 69 -3.39 -14.12 5.92
C GLY A 69 -2.28 -14.68 5.02
N VAL A 70 -1.02 -14.33 5.29
CA VAL A 70 0.14 -14.90 4.59
C VAL A 70 0.35 -16.33 5.08
N GLY A 71 0.02 -17.31 4.24
CA GLY A 71 -0.11 -18.72 4.63
C GLY A 71 1.18 -19.47 4.96
N LYS A 72 2.35 -18.95 4.54
CA LYS A 72 3.66 -19.48 4.92
C LYS A 72 4.69 -18.34 5.02
N GLU A 73 5.78 -18.59 5.74
CA GLU A 73 6.89 -17.64 5.82
C GLU A 73 7.50 -17.38 4.42
N PRO A 74 7.63 -16.12 3.99
CA PRO A 74 8.34 -15.78 2.75
C PRO A 74 9.84 -16.03 2.85
N ASP A 75 10.47 -16.42 1.75
CA ASP A 75 11.94 -16.49 1.62
C ASP A 75 12.55 -15.09 1.36
N SER A 76 11.77 -14.19 0.76
CA SER A 76 12.19 -12.83 0.46
C SER A 76 11.00 -11.88 0.38
N VAL A 77 11.26 -10.62 0.70
CA VAL A 77 10.33 -9.50 0.50
C VAL A 77 11.05 -8.44 -0.32
N VAL A 78 10.35 -7.90 -1.31
CA VAL A 78 10.85 -6.88 -2.22
C VAL A 78 9.95 -5.66 -2.14
N VAL A 79 10.56 -4.48 -2.00
CA VAL A 79 9.87 -3.18 -2.01
C VAL A 79 10.46 -2.34 -3.13
N GLN A 80 9.64 -1.95 -4.10
CA GLN A 80 10.06 -1.19 -5.29
C GLN A 80 11.30 -1.78 -6.01
N GLY A 81 11.36 -3.10 -6.12
CA GLY A 81 12.45 -3.82 -6.81
C GLY A 81 13.67 -4.13 -5.94
N GLU A 82 13.74 -3.63 -4.70
CA GLU A 82 14.84 -3.88 -3.77
C GLU A 82 14.47 -4.94 -2.72
N VAL A 83 15.34 -5.92 -2.52
CA VAL A 83 15.17 -6.93 -1.46
C VAL A 83 15.37 -6.25 -0.10
N VAL A 84 14.38 -6.36 0.78
CA VAL A 84 14.43 -5.80 2.12
C VAL A 84 14.60 -6.89 3.17
N ASN A 85 15.35 -6.58 4.22
CA ASN A 85 15.56 -7.48 5.37
C ASN A 85 14.79 -7.04 6.63
N GLY A 86 14.15 -5.86 6.57
CA GLY A 86 13.40 -5.25 7.69
C GLY A 86 11.98 -5.79 7.83
N TRP A 87 11.79 -7.11 7.75
CA TRP A 87 10.48 -7.72 7.88
C TRP A 87 10.47 -8.86 8.91
N VAL A 88 9.29 -9.12 9.46
CA VAL A 88 9.05 -10.17 10.45
C VAL A 88 7.80 -10.95 10.04
N TYR A 89 7.85 -12.27 10.16
CA TYR A 89 6.70 -13.15 9.95
C TYR A 89 6.28 -13.82 11.26
N ASN A 90 4.98 -13.82 11.54
CA ASN A 90 4.36 -14.56 12.63
C ASN A 90 3.40 -15.61 12.07
N GLY A 91 3.88 -16.86 11.98
CA GLY A 91 3.12 -17.99 11.47
C GLY A 91 1.92 -18.42 12.33
N GLY A 92 1.84 -17.98 13.59
CA GLY A 92 0.69 -18.29 14.45
C GLY A 92 -0.60 -17.59 14.00
N ILE A 93 -0.47 -16.45 13.31
CA ILE A 93 -1.60 -15.65 12.81
C ILE A 93 -1.47 -15.30 11.32
N GLY A 94 -0.44 -15.79 10.64
CA GLY A 94 -0.17 -15.50 9.23
C GLY A 94 0.09 -14.01 8.98
N GLU A 95 0.82 -13.34 9.88
CA GLU A 95 1.12 -11.91 9.79
C GLU A 95 2.53 -11.68 9.24
N LEU A 96 2.65 -10.87 8.19
CA LEU A 96 3.90 -10.35 7.67
C LEU A 96 3.95 -8.83 7.93
N VAL A 97 4.96 -8.37 8.66
CA VAL A 97 5.19 -6.95 8.91
C VAL A 97 6.46 -6.53 8.20
N VAL A 98 6.35 -5.58 7.26
CA VAL A 98 7.46 -4.89 6.62
C VAL A 98 7.62 -3.53 7.29
N ALA A 99 8.70 -3.35 8.04
CA ALA A 99 9.02 -2.12 8.76
C ALA A 99 10.11 -1.33 8.03
N GLY A 100 10.09 0.00 8.16
CA GLY A 100 11.06 0.89 7.50
C GLY A 100 10.97 0.83 5.97
N ALA A 101 9.75 0.66 5.43
CA ALA A 101 9.54 0.55 3.99
C ALA A 101 9.87 1.86 3.24
N GLU A 102 9.76 3.01 3.91
CA GLU A 102 10.13 4.35 3.40
C GLU A 102 9.53 4.69 2.01
N VAL A 103 8.36 4.12 1.71
CA VAL A 103 7.73 4.17 0.39
C VAL A 103 7.15 5.54 0.10
N ASN A 104 7.41 6.04 -1.09
CA ASN A 104 6.81 7.26 -1.62
C ASN A 104 5.49 6.95 -2.34
N LEU A 105 4.36 7.46 -1.82
CA LEU A 105 3.01 7.26 -2.39
C LEU A 105 2.65 8.27 -3.50
N ASN A 106 3.63 9.04 -4.00
CA ASN A 106 3.45 9.96 -5.13
C ASN A 106 3.58 9.32 -6.52
N GLY A 107 3.93 8.04 -6.58
CA GLY A 107 3.95 7.24 -7.79
C GLY A 107 3.41 5.85 -7.55
N ASP A 108 3.50 5.01 -8.57
CA ASP A 108 3.14 3.60 -8.44
C ASP A 108 4.16 2.85 -7.57
N VAL A 109 3.64 1.97 -6.73
CA VAL A 109 4.43 1.18 -5.79
C VAL A 109 4.09 -0.28 -5.97
N GLU A 110 5.12 -1.12 -5.94
CA GLU A 110 4.98 -2.56 -5.88
C GLU A 110 5.73 -3.09 -4.65
N VAL A 111 5.07 -3.98 -3.93
CA VAL A 111 5.66 -4.77 -2.84
C VAL A 111 5.33 -6.23 -3.12
N SER A 112 6.30 -7.12 -3.03
CA SER A 112 6.07 -8.55 -3.24
C SER A 112 6.75 -9.39 -2.18
N TRP A 113 6.17 -10.56 -1.90
CA TRP A 113 6.70 -11.58 -1.01
C TRP A 113 6.63 -12.92 -1.72
N ALA A 114 7.76 -13.63 -1.76
CA ALA A 114 7.93 -14.87 -2.51
C ALA A 114 8.43 -15.99 -1.60
N TYR A 115 8.31 -17.22 -2.09
CA TYR A 115 8.48 -18.44 -1.29
C TYR A 115 9.05 -19.62 -2.10
#